data_AF-A0A8H2WJD9-F1
#
_entry.id   AF-A0A8H2WJD9-F1
#
_cell.length_a   1.000
_cell.length_b   1.000
_cell.length_c   1.000
_cell.angle_alpha   90.00
_cell.angle_beta   90.00
_cell.angle_gamma   90.00
#
_symmetry.space_group_name_H-M   'P 1'
#
loop_
_entity.id
_entity.type
_entity.pdbx_description
1 polymer ?
#
loop_
_entity_poly.entity_id
_entity_poly.type
_entity_poly.pdbx_seq_one_letter_code
_entity_poly.pdbx_strand_id
1 'polypeptide(L)'
;MEPKESGGLAKLLFEAGKRQIPPNDSSVGVENVADYLEVWIKGHGGFEEIKEHNIYIPVGWEGSTELCKEPHLAGQLMLQNTRSFTGAWKPMFLSMGLPEADVDRWVALAQEELENPETTRGYVRFRFICAVKGR
;
A
#
# COMPACT_ATOMS: atom_id res chain seq x y z
N MET A 1 0.43 8.84 16.48
CA MET A 1 0.03 7.82 17.47
C MET A 1 0.59 6.50 16.96
N GLU A 2 1.60 5.93 17.62
CA GLU A 2 2.05 4.58 17.22
C GLU A 2 0.91 3.60 17.48
N PRO A 3 0.55 2.72 16.54
CA PRO A 3 -0.45 1.71 16.81
C PRO A 3 0.10 0.77 17.90
N LYS A 4 -0.68 0.58 18.97
CA LYS A 4 -0.41 -0.41 20.01
C LYS A 4 -0.30 -1.78 19.34
N GLU A 5 0.87 -2.40 19.48
CA GLU A 5 1.18 -3.75 18.99
C GLU A 5 0.84 -3.97 17.51
N SER A 6 1.38 -3.10 16.65
CA SER A 6 1.30 -3.33 15.21
C SER A 6 2.18 -4.52 14.82
N GLY A 7 1.58 -5.51 14.16
CA GLY A 7 2.28 -6.63 13.54
C GLY A 7 3.44 -6.24 12.61
N GLY A 8 4.24 -7.22 12.20
CA GLY A 8 5.41 -7.03 11.33
C GLY A 8 5.07 -6.28 10.05
N LEU A 9 3.99 -6.68 9.36
CA LEU A 9 3.52 -5.99 8.14
C LEU A 9 3.19 -4.52 8.40
N ALA A 10 2.49 -4.25 9.49
CA ALA A 10 2.09 -2.89 9.84
C ALA A 10 3.28 -2.00 10.20
N LYS A 11 4.30 -2.52 10.89
CA LYS A 11 5.54 -1.78 11.15
C LYS A 11 6.31 -1.47 9.87
N LEU A 12 6.48 -2.45 8.99
CA LEU A 12 7.19 -2.25 7.72
C LEU A 12 6.47 -1.21 6.85
N LEU A 13 5.14 -1.31 6.70
CA LEU A 13 4.34 -0.33 5.95
C LEU A 13 4.42 1.08 6.55
N PHE A 14 4.39 1.19 7.88
CA PHE A 14 4.51 2.46 8.59
C PHE A 14 5.87 3.12 8.36
N GLU A 15 6.96 2.36 8.47
CA GLU A 15 8.31 2.87 8.24
C GLU A 15 8.56 3.22 6.75
N ALA A 16 7.95 2.48 5.82
CA ALA A 16 7.94 2.84 4.41
C ALA A 16 7.19 4.16 4.16
N GLY A 17 6.02 4.33 4.78
CA GLY A 17 5.20 5.55 4.68
C GLY A 17 5.92 6.80 5.18
N LYS A 18 6.59 6.73 6.35
CA LYS A 18 7.39 7.83 6.90
C LYS A 18 8.51 8.33 5.99
N ARG A 19 9.01 7.46 5.10
CA ARG A 19 10.18 7.72 4.25
C ARG A 19 9.79 7.96 2.80
N GLN A 20 8.50 8.08 2.51
CA GLN A 20 8.06 8.55 1.21
C GLN A 20 8.53 9.99 1.01
N ILE A 21 9.17 10.23 -0.13
CA ILE A 21 9.59 11.57 -0.52
C ILE A 21 8.31 12.35 -0.83
N PRO A 22 8.06 13.51 -0.18
CA PRO A 22 6.90 14.31 -0.51
C PRO A 22 6.97 14.75 -1.98
N PRO A 23 5.82 15.05 -2.62
CA PRO A 23 5.82 15.56 -3.99
C PRO A 23 6.72 16.79 -4.11
N ASN A 24 7.47 16.89 -5.21
CA ASN A 24 8.39 18.01 -5.46
C ASN A 24 7.69 19.39 -5.54
N ASP A 25 6.36 19.41 -5.65
CA ASP A 25 5.58 20.64 -5.72
C ASP A 25 4.95 21.00 -4.36
N SER A 26 5.66 21.83 -3.62
CA SER A 26 5.21 22.38 -2.33
C SER A 26 3.98 23.30 -2.42
N SER A 27 3.59 23.75 -3.62
CA SER A 27 2.40 24.61 -3.80
C SER A 27 1.08 23.86 -3.68
N VAL A 28 1.14 22.53 -3.75
CA VAL A 28 -0.04 21.66 -3.81
C VAL A 28 -0.58 21.32 -2.41
N GLY A 29 0.18 21.58 -1.33
CA GLY A 29 -0.31 21.44 0.05
C GLY A 29 -0.66 19.99 0.43
N VAL A 30 -0.11 19.00 -0.28
CA VAL A 30 -0.41 17.59 -0.08
C VAL A 30 0.74 16.89 0.64
N GLU A 31 0.45 16.26 1.77
CA GLU A 31 1.44 15.57 2.62
C GLU A 31 1.83 14.17 2.10
N ASN A 32 1.01 13.54 1.24
CA ASN A 32 1.20 12.17 0.77
C ASN A 32 1.22 12.09 -0.77
N VAL A 33 2.21 11.39 -1.34
CA VAL A 33 2.32 11.13 -2.80
C VAL A 33 1.05 10.51 -3.37
N ALA A 34 0.36 9.67 -2.61
CA ALA A 34 -0.89 9.06 -3.05
C ALA A 34 -2.00 10.10 -3.33
N ASP A 35 -2.05 11.19 -2.56
CA ASP A 35 -3.03 12.29 -2.71
C ASP A 35 -2.61 13.29 -3.79
N TYR A 36 -1.32 13.34 -4.11
CA TYR A 36 -0.78 14.26 -5.11
C TYR A 36 -1.30 13.99 -6.52
N LEU A 37 -1.49 12.70 -6.87
CA LEU A 37 -1.92 12.32 -8.22
C LEU A 37 -3.26 12.97 -8.60
N GLU A 38 -4.21 13.06 -7.67
CA GLU A 38 -5.50 13.67 -7.93
C GLU A 38 -5.38 15.16 -8.19
N VAL A 39 -4.66 15.87 -7.31
CA VAL A 39 -4.48 17.31 -7.43
C VAL A 39 -3.71 17.66 -8.70
N TRP A 40 -2.68 16.88 -9.03
CA TRP A 40 -1.92 17.05 -10.25
C TRP A 40 -2.79 16.88 -11.51
N ILE A 41 -3.61 15.81 -11.57
CA ILE A 41 -4.52 15.57 -12.71
C ILE A 41 -5.57 16.68 -12.82
N LYS A 42 -6.16 17.11 -11.70
CA LYS A 42 -7.14 18.22 -11.69
C LYS A 42 -6.50 19.55 -12.11
N GLY A 43 -5.30 19.84 -11.63
CA GLY A 43 -4.55 21.05 -11.96
C GLY A 43 -4.12 21.13 -13.42
N HIS A 44 -3.94 19.99 -14.09
CA HIS A 44 -3.57 19.94 -15.51
C HIS A 44 -4.65 20.57 -16.42
N GLY A 45 -5.92 20.56 -16.04
CA GLY A 45 -7.03 21.17 -16.81
C GLY A 45 -7.35 20.52 -18.15
N GLY A 46 -6.62 19.46 -18.54
CA GLY A 46 -6.78 18.76 -19.82
C GLY A 46 -7.77 17.60 -19.82
N PHE A 47 -8.48 17.37 -18.71
CA PHE A 47 -9.43 16.28 -18.53
C PHE A 47 -10.79 16.84 -18.12
N GLU A 48 -11.85 16.27 -18.67
CA GLU A 48 -13.23 16.71 -18.41
C GLU A 48 -13.87 15.92 -17.27
N GLU A 49 -13.50 14.64 -17.16
CA GLU A 49 -14.00 13.75 -16.12
C GLU A 49 -12.81 13.11 -15.39
N ILE A 50 -12.76 13.30 -14.07
CA ILE A 50 -11.74 12.72 -13.21
C ILE A 50 -12.46 11.98 -12.08
N LYS A 51 -12.24 10.68 -11.98
CA LYS A 51 -12.83 9.82 -10.95
C LYS A 51 -11.74 9.08 -10.19
N GLU A 52 -11.81 9.17 -8.87
CA GLU A 52 -11.03 8.34 -7.97
C GLU A 52 -11.75 7.02 -7.72
N HIS A 53 -10.96 5.94 -7.71
CA HIS A 53 -11.42 4.60 -7.37
C HIS A 53 -10.53 4.00 -6.28
N ASN A 54 -11.17 3.34 -5.31
CA ASN A 54 -10.51 2.60 -4.25
C ASN A 54 -10.99 1.15 -4.30
N ILE A 55 -10.04 0.22 -4.46
CA ILE A 55 -10.28 -1.22 -4.35
C ILE A 55 -9.60 -1.72 -3.09
N TYR A 56 -10.34 -2.43 -2.25
CA TYR A 56 -9.77 -3.17 -1.14
C TYR A 56 -9.66 -4.63 -1.56
N ILE A 57 -8.44 -5.16 -1.54
CA ILE A 57 -8.14 -6.55 -1.92
C ILE A 57 -7.71 -7.28 -0.64
N PRO A 58 -8.41 -8.36 -0.23
CA PRO A 58 -8.00 -9.11 0.96
C PRO A 58 -6.62 -9.75 0.73
N VAL A 59 -5.85 -9.93 1.79
CA VAL A 59 -4.53 -10.59 1.72
C VAL A 59 -4.68 -12.02 2.18
N GLY A 60 -4.97 -12.95 1.26
CA GLY A 60 -4.93 -14.38 1.53
C GLY A 60 -6.13 -15.00 2.26
N TRP A 61 -7.16 -14.21 2.56
CA TRP A 61 -8.40 -14.68 3.20
C TRP A 61 -9.63 -14.39 2.34
N GLU A 62 -10.74 -15.07 2.64
CA GLU A 62 -11.99 -14.92 1.89
C GLU A 62 -12.71 -13.60 2.24
N GLY A 63 -12.26 -12.51 1.62
CA GLY A 63 -12.92 -11.20 1.64
C GLY A 63 -13.78 -10.94 0.40
N SER A 64 -14.52 -9.84 0.39
CA SER A 64 -15.23 -9.36 -0.80
C SER A 64 -14.52 -8.16 -1.42
N THR A 65 -14.62 -8.03 -2.74
CA THR A 65 -14.21 -6.82 -3.45
C THR A 65 -15.20 -6.55 -4.58
N GLU A 66 -15.81 -5.36 -4.58
CA GLU A 66 -16.90 -5.00 -5.50
C GLU A 66 -16.45 -4.95 -6.97
N LEU A 67 -15.14 -4.85 -7.20
CA LEU A 67 -14.55 -4.64 -8.53
C LEU A 67 -13.87 -5.90 -9.09
N CYS A 68 -13.89 -7.03 -8.38
CA CYS A 68 -13.35 -8.30 -8.89
C CYS A 68 -14.45 -9.37 -9.00
N LYS A 69 -14.50 -10.05 -10.16
CA LYS A 69 -15.40 -11.19 -10.39
C LYS A 69 -14.99 -12.43 -9.59
N GLU A 70 -13.72 -12.54 -9.23
CA GLU A 70 -13.13 -13.68 -8.51
C GLU A 70 -12.36 -13.17 -7.27
N PRO A 71 -13.06 -12.68 -6.24
CA PRO A 71 -12.44 -12.06 -5.06
C PRO A 71 -11.48 -13.01 -4.32
N HIS A 72 -11.79 -14.31 -4.32
CA HIS A 72 -10.93 -15.33 -3.71
C HIS A 72 -9.58 -15.46 -4.43
N LEU A 73 -9.58 -15.54 -5.77
CA LEU A 73 -8.35 -15.60 -6.56
C LEU A 73 -7.51 -14.33 -6.38
N ALA A 74 -8.16 -13.15 -6.40
CA ALA A 74 -7.50 -11.89 -6.14
C ALA A 74 -6.82 -11.87 -4.76
N GLY A 75 -7.47 -12.42 -3.73
CA GLY A 75 -6.90 -12.53 -2.40
C GLY A 75 -5.67 -13.44 -2.32
N GLN A 76 -5.71 -14.58 -3.00
CA GLN A 76 -4.57 -15.50 -3.08
C GLN A 76 -3.38 -14.89 -3.84
N LEU A 77 -3.63 -14.22 -4.97
CA LEU A 77 -2.60 -13.51 -5.72
C LEU A 77 -2.00 -12.37 -4.90
N MET A 78 -2.82 -11.64 -4.14
CA MET A 78 -2.33 -10.58 -3.27
C MET A 78 -1.46 -11.12 -2.14
N LEU A 79 -1.79 -12.28 -1.58
CA LEU A 79 -0.94 -12.97 -0.61
C LEU A 79 0.44 -13.31 -1.18
N GLN A 80 0.48 -13.89 -2.39
CA GLN A 80 1.73 -14.22 -3.08
C GLN A 80 2.57 -12.97 -3.36
N ASN A 81 1.94 -11.89 -3.83
CA ASN A 81 2.60 -10.60 -4.02
C ASN A 81 3.16 -10.06 -2.71
N THR A 82 2.37 -10.08 -1.64
CA THR A 82 2.78 -9.53 -0.34
C THR A 82 3.95 -10.30 0.26
N ARG A 83 3.95 -11.64 0.15
CA ARG A 83 5.10 -12.49 0.54
C ARG A 83 6.36 -12.13 -0.23
N SER A 84 6.26 -12.01 -1.55
CA SER A 84 7.38 -11.65 -2.42
C SER A 84 7.94 -10.26 -2.08
N PHE A 85 7.05 -9.29 -1.86
CA PHE A 85 7.42 -7.92 -1.52
C PHE A 85 8.09 -7.79 -0.15
N THR A 86 7.55 -8.48 0.86
CA THR A 86 8.07 -8.43 2.24
C THR A 86 9.51 -8.93 2.31
N GLY A 87 9.84 -10.01 1.58
CA GLY A 87 11.21 -10.49 1.49
C GLY A 87 12.18 -9.50 0.81
N ALA A 88 11.68 -8.68 -0.11
CA ALA A 88 12.47 -7.68 -0.83
C ALA A 88 12.68 -6.36 -0.04
N TRP A 89 12.00 -6.17 1.09
CA TRP A 89 12.06 -4.92 1.86
C TRP A 89 13.29 -4.76 2.73
N LYS A 90 13.93 -5.85 3.16
CA LYS A 90 15.12 -5.75 4.02
C LYS A 90 16.22 -4.87 3.41
N PRO A 91 16.69 -5.10 2.16
CA PRO A 91 17.70 -4.22 1.54
C PRO A 91 17.27 -2.75 1.46
N MET A 92 15.98 -2.49 1.21
CA MET A 92 15.42 -1.14 1.15
C MET A 92 15.48 -0.44 2.51
N PHE A 93 15.05 -1.09 3.59
CA PHE A 93 15.07 -0.48 4.92
C PHE A 93 16.48 -0.29 5.47
N LEU A 94 17.39 -1.22 5.19
CA LEU A 94 18.79 -1.08 5.58
C LEU A 94 19.47 0.10 4.86
N SER A 95 19.21 0.29 3.57
CA SER A 95 19.76 1.45 2.83
C SER A 95 19.22 2.79 3.32
N MET A 96 18.03 2.79 3.93
CA MET A 96 17.43 3.93 4.62
C MET A 96 17.97 4.16 6.05
N GLY A 97 18.94 3.36 6.51
CA GLY A 97 19.60 3.51 7.80
C GLY A 97 18.84 2.93 9.00
N LEU A 98 17.87 2.04 8.78
CA LEU A 98 17.18 1.36 9.87
C LEU A 98 18.07 0.27 10.52
N PRO A 99 17.98 0.06 11.85
CA PRO A 99 18.72 -0.99 12.52
C PRO A 99 18.36 -2.37 11.98
N GLU A 100 19.37 -3.17 11.62
CA GLU A 100 19.14 -4.49 11.04
C GLU A 100 18.32 -5.42 11.94
N ALA A 101 18.60 -5.42 13.24
CA ALA A 101 17.87 -6.23 14.21
C ALA A 101 16.35 -5.93 14.24
N ASP A 102 15.97 -4.66 14.05
CA ASP A 102 14.57 -4.27 13.99
C ASP A 102 13.92 -4.71 12.68
N VAL A 103 14.61 -4.48 11.55
CA VAL A 103 14.13 -4.89 10.23
C VAL A 103 13.94 -6.40 10.17
N ASP A 104 14.89 -7.18 10.67
CA ASP A 104 14.82 -8.64 10.71
C ASP A 104 13.65 -9.13 11.55
N ARG A 105 13.45 -8.53 12.72
CA ARG A 105 12.29 -8.84 13.58
C ARG A 105 10.98 -8.56 12.87
N TRP A 106 10.84 -7.42 12.20
CA TRP A 106 9.59 -7.08 11.51
C TRP A 106 9.33 -7.96 10.29
N VAL A 107 10.36 -8.31 9.52
CA VAL A 107 10.24 -9.22 8.38
C VAL A 107 9.83 -10.61 8.85
N ALA A 108 10.42 -11.13 9.94
CA ALA A 108 10.04 -12.43 10.50
C ALA A 108 8.58 -12.45 10.97
N LEU A 109 8.14 -11.43 11.72
CA LEU A 109 6.74 -11.29 12.14
C LEU A 109 5.79 -11.17 10.95
N ALA A 110 6.17 -10.41 9.93
CA ALA A 110 5.36 -10.27 8.71
C ALA A 110 5.24 -11.60 7.96
N GLN A 111 6.29 -12.42 7.92
CA GLN A 111 6.22 -13.76 7.32
C GLN A 111 5.27 -14.67 8.10
N GLU A 112 5.33 -14.67 9.43
CA GLU A 112 4.41 -15.42 10.29
C GLU A 112 2.94 -15.01 10.07
N GLU A 113 2.69 -13.71 9.97
CA GLU A 113 1.37 -13.14 9.66
C GLU A 113 0.84 -13.58 8.28
N LEU A 114 1.73 -13.74 7.31
CA LEU A 114 1.38 -14.16 5.94
C LEU A 114 1.22 -15.68 5.81
N GLU A 115 1.76 -16.47 6.75
CA GLU A 115 1.43 -17.91 6.85
C GLU A 115 0.02 -18.13 7.40
N ASN A 116 -0.49 -17.20 8.20
CA ASN A 116 -1.84 -17.28 8.79
C ASN A 116 -2.69 -16.03 8.44
N PRO A 117 -2.98 -15.80 7.14
CA PRO A 117 -3.65 -14.58 6.68
C PRO A 117 -5.05 -14.37 7.27
N GLU A 118 -5.75 -15.47 7.61
CA GLU A 118 -7.06 -15.48 8.25
C GLU A 118 -7.08 -14.82 9.64
N THR A 119 -5.93 -14.76 10.32
CA THR A 119 -5.77 -14.12 11.63
C THR A 119 -5.54 -12.62 11.49
N THR A 120 -4.74 -12.22 10.50
CA THR A 120 -4.39 -10.82 10.25
C THR A 120 -5.54 -10.05 9.59
N ARG A 121 -6.32 -10.72 8.73
CA ARG A 121 -7.44 -10.15 7.95
C ARG A 121 -7.13 -8.80 7.31
N GLY A 122 -5.91 -8.65 6.81
CA GLY A 122 -5.43 -7.43 6.17
C GLY A 122 -6.06 -7.20 4.80
N TYR A 123 -6.12 -5.93 4.40
CA TYR A 123 -6.44 -5.50 3.04
C TYR A 123 -5.31 -4.67 2.46
N VAL A 124 -5.03 -4.85 1.17
CA VAL A 124 -4.28 -3.88 0.38
C VAL A 124 -5.28 -2.93 -0.27
N ARG A 125 -5.14 -1.63 0.01
CA ARG A 125 -5.90 -0.58 -0.66
C ARG A 125 -5.20 -0.21 -1.96
N PHE A 126 -5.79 -0.56 -3.09
CA PHE A 126 -5.38 -0.10 -4.40
C PHE A 126 -6.18 1.14 -4.80
N ARG A 127 -5.52 2.29 -4.81
CA ARG A 127 -6.10 3.57 -5.23
C ARG A 127 -5.63 3.89 -6.65
N PHE A 128 -6.54 4.27 -7.52
CA PHE A 128 -6.22 4.74 -8.87
C PHE A 128 -7.19 5.83 -9.32
N ILE A 129 -6.78 6.59 -10.33
CA ILE A 129 -7.54 7.70 -10.87
C ILE A 129 -7.77 7.46 -12.36
N CYS A 130 -9.03 7.53 -12.77
CA CYS A 130 -9.42 7.50 -14.17
C CYS A 130 -9.69 8.93 -14.61
N ALA A 131 -8.94 9.41 -15.60
CA ALA A 131 -9.12 10.74 -16.18
C ALA A 131 -9.44 10.61 -17.67
N VAL A 132 -10.54 11.21 -18.11
CA VAL A 132 -11.02 11.15 -19.49
C VAL A 132 -10.94 12.54 -20.10
N LYS A 133 -10.33 12.62 -21.28
CA LYS A 133 -10.39 13.81 -22.14
C LYS A 133 -11.62 13.68 -23.03
N GLY A 134 -12.45 14.72 -23.09
CA GLY A 134 -13.52 14.78 -24.08
C GLY A 134 -12.96 14.77 -25.49
N ARG A 135 -13.81 14.39 -26.45
CA ARG A 135 -13.45 14.38 -27.87
C ARG A 135 -13.35 15.79 -28.42
#